data_AF-A0A0F9JJD9-F1
#
_entry.id   AF-A0A0F9JJD9-F1
#
_cell.length_a   1.000
_cell.length_b   1.000
_cell.length_c   1.000
_cell.angle_alpha   90.00
_cell.angle_beta   90.00
_cell.angle_gamma   90.00
#
_symmetry.space_group_name_H-M   'P 1'
#
loop_
_entity.id
_entity.type
_entity.pdbx_description
1 polymer ?
#
loop_
_entity_poly.entity_id
_entity_poly.type
_entity_poly.pdbx_seq_one_letter_code
_entity_poly.pdbx_strand_id
1 'polypeptide(L)' 'MRNDFLRAEPFRELVHEVVMQIAAMNPKDVDALLEQSYIKDESISIGDLIKQTIGTIGENISVERFCRYEL' A
#
# COMPACT_ATOMS: atom_id res chain seq x y z
N MET A 1 -16.35 7.35 -17.18
CA MET A 1 -17.09 6.69 -16.07
C MET A 1 -16.06 5.91 -15.26
N ARG A 2 -16.12 5.96 -13.92
CA ARG A 2 -15.17 5.39 -12.92
C ARG A 2 -14.04 6.32 -12.41
N ASN A 3 -14.37 7.50 -11.89
CA ASN A 3 -13.46 8.28 -11.00
C ASN A 3 -13.85 8.09 -9.51
N ASP A 4 -14.93 7.36 -9.23
CA ASP A 4 -15.47 7.20 -7.87
C ASP A 4 -14.68 6.22 -7.00
N PHE A 5 -13.83 5.36 -7.59
CA PHE A 5 -12.96 4.43 -6.84
C PHE A 5 -11.89 5.15 -6.00
N LEU A 6 -11.42 6.31 -6.47
CA LEU A 6 -10.50 7.17 -5.69
C LEU A 6 -11.18 7.75 -4.44
N ARG A 7 -12.51 7.72 -4.36
CA ARG A 7 -13.30 8.14 -3.20
C ARG A 7 -13.68 6.98 -2.28
N ALA A 8 -13.35 5.73 -2.64
CA ALA A 8 -13.61 4.59 -1.77
C ALA A 8 -12.68 4.68 -0.55
N GLU A 9 -13.26 4.77 0.65
CA GLU A 9 -12.53 4.83 1.92
C GLU A 9 -11.43 3.75 2.04
N PRO A 10 -11.66 2.46 1.68
CA PRO A 10 -10.64 1.42 1.80
C PRO A 10 -9.39 1.67 0.93
N PHE A 11 -9.54 2.32 -0.23
CA PHE A 11 -8.40 2.64 -1.08
C PHE A 11 -7.56 3.78 -0.49
N ARG A 12 -8.21 4.80 0.07
CA ARG A 12 -7.52 5.94 0.69
C ARG A 12 -6.77 5.53 1.94
N GLU A 13 -7.36 4.64 2.74
CA GLU A 13 -6.71 4.01 3.88
C GLU A 13 -5.47 3.23 3.42
N LEU A 14 -5.60 2.33 2.44
CA LEU A 14 -4.46 1.58 1.91
C LEU A 14 -3.31 2.50 1.47
N VAL A 15 -3.61 3.55 0.71
CA VAL A 15 -2.59 4.52 0.26
C VAL A 15 -1.90 5.19 1.46
N HIS A 16 -2.67 5.59 2.48
CA HIS A 16 -2.10 6.19 3.68
C HIS A 16 -1.14 5.23 4.38
N GLU A 17 -1.55 3.97 4.58
CA GLU A 17 -0.71 2.97 5.24
C GLU A 17 0.57 2.68 4.47
N VAL A 18 0.47 2.52 3.14
CA VAL A 18 1.63 2.27 2.27
C VAL A 18 2.60 3.45 2.31
N VAL A 19 2.10 4.69 2.29
CA VAL A 19 2.95 5.89 2.38
C VAL A 19 3.66 5.97 3.73
N MET A 20 2.96 5.69 4.83
CA MET A 20 3.55 5.65 6.17
C MET A 20 4.63 4.58 6.27
N GLN A 21 4.38 3.40 5.71
CA GLN A 21 5.36 2.32 5.64
C GLN A 21 6.61 2.75 4.88
N ILE A 22 6.46 3.33 3.69
CA ILE A 22 7.60 3.78 2.87
C ILE A 22 8.42 4.82 3.64
N ALA A 23 7.75 5.81 4.24
CA ALA A 23 8.42 6.87 4.98
C ALA A 23 9.24 6.33 6.16
N ALA A 24 8.69 5.37 6.91
CA ALA A 24 9.31 4.81 8.10
C ALA A 24 10.38 3.75 7.81
N MET A 25 10.15 2.86 6.85
CA MET A 25 10.98 1.65 6.64
C MET A 25 12.04 1.82 5.55
N ASN A 26 11.98 2.90 4.77
CA ASN A 26 12.92 3.20 3.69
C ASN A 26 13.17 1.98 2.75
N PRO A 27 12.12 1.36 2.18
CA PRO A 27 12.30 0.27 1.22
C PRO A 27 13.06 0.79 0.00
N LYS A 28 13.96 -0.05 -0.54
CA LYS A 28 14.80 0.29 -1.69
C LYS A 28 14.01 0.32 -3.01
N ASP A 29 13.04 -0.58 -3.16
CA ASP A 29 12.23 -0.77 -4.35
C ASP A 29 10.85 -1.35 -3.98
N VAL A 30 10.01 -1.55 -5.00
CA VAL A 30 8.64 -2.06 -4.82
C VAL A 30 8.65 -3.48 -4.26
N ASP A 31 9.52 -4.36 -4.73
CA ASP A 31 9.58 -5.74 -4.25
C ASP A 31 9.94 -5.77 -2.76
N ALA A 32 10.94 -4.99 -2.34
CA ALA A 32 11.30 -4.84 -0.94
C ALA A 32 10.17 -4.25 -0.09
N LEU A 33 9.38 -3.30 -0.62
CA LEU A 33 8.20 -2.78 0.07
C LEU A 33 7.14 -3.86 0.26
N LEU A 34 6.85 -4.67 -0.76
CA LEU A 34 5.80 -5.68 -0.71
C LEU A 34 6.11 -6.83 0.25
N GLU A 35 7.38 -7.18 0.41
CA GLU A 35 7.84 -8.25 1.31
C GLU A 35 7.89 -7.82 2.79
N GLN A 36 7.89 -6.50 3.07
CA GLN A 36 7.96 -6.01 4.44
C GLN A 36 6.72 -6.37 5.26
N SER A 37 6.94 -6.74 6.52
CA SER A 37 5.90 -6.79 7.54
C SER A 37 5.25 -5.43 7.71
N TYR A 38 3.92 -5.42 7.78
CA TYR A 38 3.16 -4.19 7.95
C TYR A 38 3.30 -3.66 9.38
N ILE A 39 3.65 -2.38 9.53
CA ILE A 39 3.95 -1.77 10.85
C ILE A 39 2.79 -1.89 11.86
N LYS A 40 1.53 -1.83 11.40
CA LYS A 40 0.37 -1.91 12.31
C LYS A 40 -0.05 -3.35 12.62
N ASP A 41 0.37 -4.31 11.81
CA ASP A 41 0.10 -5.73 12.00
C ASP A 41 1.24 -6.55 11.39
N GLU A 42 2.22 -6.91 12.22
CA GLU A 42 3.40 -7.66 11.80
C GLU A 42 3.08 -9.09 11.32
N SER A 43 1.84 -9.57 11.52
CA SER A 43 1.42 -10.89 11.06
C SER A 43 1.22 -10.99 9.54
N ILE A 44 1.12 -9.84 8.86
CA ILE A 44 0.91 -9.76 7.41
C ILE A 44 1.99 -8.89 6.75
N SER A 45 2.26 -9.15 5.48
CA SER A 45 3.09 -8.29 4.64
C SER A 45 2.28 -7.15 4.02
N ILE A 46 2.96 -6.10 3.55
CA ILE A 46 2.32 -5.04 2.74
C ILE A 46 1.70 -5.61 1.47
N GLY A 47 2.34 -6.60 0.85
CA GLY A 47 1.78 -7.31 -0.29
C GLY A 47 0.45 -7.99 0.05
N ASP A 48 0.32 -8.55 1.25
CA ASP A 48 -0.92 -9.20 1.69
C ASP A 48 -1.99 -8.18 2.06
N LEU A 49 -1.63 -7.05 2.67
CA LEU A 49 -2.54 -5.93 2.89
C LEU A 49 -3.17 -5.46 1.56
N ILE A 50 -2.34 -5.27 0.52
CA ILE A 50 -2.83 -4.88 -0.81
C ILE A 50 -3.79 -5.94 -1.37
N LYS A 51 -3.44 -7.23 -1.28
CA LYS A 51 -4.33 -8.33 -1.74
C LYS A 51 -5.67 -8.36 -1.00
N GLN A 52 -5.68 -8.10 0.31
CA GLN A 52 -6.91 -8.02 1.10
C GLN A 52 -7.79 -6.84 0.64
N THR A 53 -7.19 -5.69 0.35
CA THR A 53 -7.90 -4.53 -0.19
C THR A 53 -8.44 -4.80 -1.60
N ILE A 54 -7.68 -5.49 -2.46
CA ILE A 54 -8.17 -5.96 -3.78
C ILE A 54 -9.41 -6.84 -3.62
N GLY A 55 -9.39 -7.79 -2.68
CA GLY A 55 -10.55 -8.65 -2.40
C GLY A 55 -11.77 -7.87 -1.91
N THR A 56 -11.56 -6.80 -1.15
CA THR A 56 -12.63 -5.94 -0.64
C THR A 56 -13.23 -5.03 -1.71
N ILE A 57 -12.38 -4.41 -2.54
CA ILE A 57 -12.80 -3.45 -3.57
C ILE A 57 -13.28 -4.17 -4.84
N GLY A 58 -12.75 -5.35 -5.14
CA GLY A 58 -13.04 -6.10 -6.37
C GLY A 58 -12.35 -5.53 -7.61
N GLU A 59 -11.37 -4.65 -7.44
CA GLU A 59 -10.53 -4.10 -8.51
C GLU A 59 -9.07 -4.43 -8.27
N ASN A 60 -8.30 -4.58 -9.35
CA ASN A 60 -6.87 -4.85 -9.26
C ASN A 60 -6.10 -3.60 -8.81
N ILE A 61 -5.19 -3.76 -7.85
CA ILE A 61 -4.37 -2.68 -7.28
C ILE A 61 -2.90 -3.11 -7.34
N SER A 62 -2.04 -2.22 -7.82
CA SER A 62 -0.59 -2.48 -7.87
C SER A 62 0.19 -1.21 -7.58
N VAL A 63 1.31 -1.36 -6.88
CA VAL A 63 2.28 -0.26 -6.68
C VAL A 63 3.24 -0.25 -7.86
N GLU A 64 3.19 0.77 -8.71
CA GLU A 64 4.09 0.86 -9.87
C GLU A 64 5.45 1.48 -9.51
N ARG A 65 5.44 2.55 -8.71
CA ARG A 65 6.64 3.29 -8.30
C ARG A 65 6.35 4.13 -7.07
N PHE A 66 7.38 4.38 -6.28
CA PHE A 66 7.36 5.37 -5.21
C PHE A 66 8.69 6.12 -5.16
N CYS A 67 8.67 7.31 -4.56
CA CYS A 67 9.87 8.07 -4.24
C CYS A 67 9.77 8.51 -2.77
N ARG A 68 10.85 8.29 -2.01
CA ARG A 68 11.00 8.80 -0.65
C ARG A 68 12.02 9.94 -0.67
N TYR A 69 11.64 11.09 -0.12
CA TYR A 69 12.55 12.23 0.08
C TYR A 69 12.85 12.34 1.57
N GLU A 70 14.11 12.61 1.90
CA GLU A 70 14.59 12.94 3.25
C GLU A 70 15.42 14.22 3.19
N LEU A 71 15.40 15.01 4.28
CA LEU A 71 16.09 16.30 4.40
C LEU A 71 17.39 16.15 5.20
#